data_AF-A0A5K0YML2-F1
#
_entry.id   AF-A0A5K0YML2-F1
#
_cell.length_a   1.000
_cell.length_b   1.000
_cell.length_c   1.000
_cell.angle_alpha   90.00
_cell.angle_beta   90.00
_cell.angle_gamma   90.00
#
_symmetry.space_group_name_H-M   'P 1'
#
loop_
_entity.id
_entity.type
_entity.pdbx_description
1 polymer ?
#
loop_
_entity_poly.entity_id
_entity_poly.type
_entity_poly.pdbx_seq_one_letter_code
_entity_poly.pdbx_strand_id
1 'polypeptide(L)'
;MGLVRSPSMQSGDYLEGMFRDYVGGKTKVRAPKSSCARLFTMFTYLQFACAIYVTFLVYYVSPTIDLPPKPDFSWATRIAKHWRQFITQPHVVSHYQEAASFDFSSPSVVCEQETIDFVQKKSNDEQMIRIKRELYDEVLEFQKKSFGAESLPELMKMKSKWGQGRIPKINVILNHFKRKTLCAQLESLLHQTVPFHNVWVLSFGSPNELNLRRIVQSYNDSRISFVSSSYDFKYYGRFQMALQSDADFIYILDDDMIPGKKMLEILSHVAGTDKYKNSVLGSIGRILPFRQKDYTFPSYRKFRSKEAGLYLPDPAYGITVDRIVQVDFLSSSWFLSSDLVKTLFIESPFTFMTGEDLHL
;
A
#
# COMPACT_ATOMS: atom_id res chain seq x y z
N MET A 1 -50.57 -44.27 -8.83
CA MET A 1 -50.10 -44.68 -10.18
C MET A 1 -48.96 -43.73 -10.54
N GLY A 2 -47.75 -44.10 -10.92
CA GLY A 2 -47.09 -45.38 -11.23
C GLY A 2 -45.80 -44.99 -11.99
N LEU A 3 -44.64 -45.00 -11.34
CA LEU A 3 -43.59 -46.03 -11.46
C LEU A 3 -43.05 -46.27 -12.88
N VAL A 4 -41.83 -45.75 -13.17
CA VAL A 4 -40.78 -46.43 -13.97
C VAL A 4 -39.39 -46.08 -13.40
N ARG A 5 -38.48 -47.06 -13.35
CA ARG A 5 -37.04 -47.00 -12.98
C ARG A 5 -36.19 -47.20 -14.26
N SER A 6 -34.86 -47.07 -14.38
CA SER A 6 -33.65 -46.96 -13.52
C SER A 6 -32.45 -46.61 -14.47
N PRO A 7 -31.13 -46.61 -14.12
CA PRO A 7 -30.42 -46.85 -12.84
C PRO A 7 -29.34 -45.79 -12.47
N SER A 8 -28.71 -45.99 -11.32
CA SER A 8 -27.52 -45.31 -10.81
C SER A 8 -26.19 -45.97 -11.24
N MET A 9 -25.09 -45.19 -11.21
CA MET A 9 -23.73 -45.71 -11.05
C MET A 9 -22.97 -44.87 -10.02
N GLN A 10 -22.68 -45.46 -8.85
CA GLN A 10 -21.65 -44.96 -7.93
C GLN A 10 -20.31 -45.60 -8.30
N SER A 11 -19.24 -44.80 -8.36
CA SER A 11 -17.87 -45.27 -8.55
C SER A 11 -17.22 -45.46 -7.18
N GLY A 12 -17.37 -46.64 -6.60
CA GLY A 12 -16.94 -46.94 -5.22
C GLY A 12 -16.38 -48.34 -4.97
N ASP A 13 -15.96 -49.07 -6.01
CA ASP A 13 -15.52 -50.47 -5.91
C ASP A 13 -14.19 -50.72 -6.66
N TYR A 14 -13.06 -50.29 -6.09
CA TYR A 14 -11.72 -50.61 -6.63
C TYR A 14 -10.66 -51.00 -5.57
N LEU A 15 -11.03 -51.11 -4.29
CA LEU A 15 -10.09 -51.40 -3.20
C LEU A 15 -10.36 -52.72 -2.43
N GLU A 16 -11.48 -53.40 -2.68
CA GLU A 16 -11.86 -54.61 -1.92
C GLU A 16 -11.44 -55.93 -2.60
N GLY A 17 -10.89 -55.86 -3.82
CA GLY A 17 -10.42 -57.03 -4.57
C GLY A 17 -9.03 -57.58 -4.18
N MET A 18 -8.28 -56.91 -3.31
CA MET A 18 -6.84 -57.19 -3.11
C MET A 18 -6.51 -58.07 -1.88
N PHE A 19 -7.50 -58.50 -1.09
CA PHE A 19 -7.28 -59.18 0.20
C PHE A 19 -7.69 -60.66 0.27
N ARG A 20 -8.00 -61.32 -0.86
CA ARG A 20 -8.63 -62.66 -0.85
C ARG A 20 -7.84 -63.84 -1.43
N ASP A 21 -6.55 -63.68 -1.74
CA ASP A 21 -5.68 -64.77 -2.25
C ASP A 21 -4.60 -65.23 -1.24
N TYR A 22 -4.94 -65.33 0.05
CA TYR A 22 -4.02 -65.78 1.11
C TYR A 22 -4.37 -67.15 1.73
N VAL A 23 -4.97 -68.06 0.95
CA VAL A 23 -5.15 -69.47 1.37
C VAL A 23 -4.85 -70.46 0.23
N GLY A 24 -3.69 -71.13 0.32
CA GLY A 24 -3.47 -72.46 -0.26
C GLY A 24 -3.11 -72.57 -1.75
N GLY A 25 -1.82 -72.71 -2.07
CA GLY A 25 -1.39 -73.15 -3.41
C GLY A 25 0.13 -73.12 -3.62
N LYS A 26 0.79 -74.29 -3.65
CA LYS A 26 2.23 -74.39 -3.97
C LYS A 26 2.48 -74.15 -5.46
N THR A 27 3.13 -73.05 -5.84
CA THR A 27 3.79 -72.95 -7.16
C THR A 27 5.05 -72.08 -7.16
N LYS A 28 5.98 -72.43 -8.06
CA LYS A 28 7.39 -72.00 -8.12
C LYS A 28 7.63 -70.47 -8.10
N VAL A 29 8.68 -70.08 -7.38
CA VAL A 29 9.34 -68.77 -7.44
C VAL A 29 9.69 -68.35 -8.87
N ARG A 30 9.36 -67.11 -9.24
CA ARG A 30 9.98 -66.40 -10.36
C ARG A 30 10.16 -64.93 -9.98
N ALA A 31 11.40 -64.48 -9.81
CA ALA A 31 11.69 -63.13 -9.35
C ALA A 31 11.35 -62.06 -10.42
N PRO A 32 10.57 -61.00 -10.09
CA PRO A 32 10.35 -59.88 -11.00
C PRO A 32 11.56 -58.95 -11.02
N LYS A 33 12.10 -58.70 -12.22
CA LYS A 33 13.30 -57.87 -12.44
C LYS A 33 13.03 -56.38 -12.27
N SER A 34 13.84 -55.71 -11.46
CA SER A 34 14.57 -54.46 -11.78
C SER A 34 13.85 -53.40 -12.66
N SER A 35 12.59 -53.06 -12.35
CA SER A 35 11.88 -51.92 -12.98
C SER A 35 11.70 -50.74 -12.01
N CYS A 36 11.35 -51.04 -10.75
CA CYS A 36 11.05 -50.04 -9.72
C CYS A 36 12.27 -49.16 -9.38
N ALA A 37 13.47 -49.76 -9.22
CA ALA A 37 14.69 -49.03 -8.89
C ALA A 37 15.08 -47.99 -9.96
N ARG A 38 14.82 -48.25 -11.25
CA ARG A 38 15.14 -47.31 -12.34
C ARG A 38 14.22 -46.09 -12.31
N LEU A 39 12.95 -46.28 -12.03
CA LEU A 39 11.99 -45.20 -11.85
C LEU A 39 12.38 -44.33 -10.65
N PHE A 40 12.73 -44.94 -9.51
CA PHE A 40 13.24 -44.18 -8.36
C PHE A 40 14.50 -43.37 -8.71
N THR A 41 15.52 -43.97 -9.35
CA THR A 41 16.70 -43.21 -9.77
C THR A 41 16.38 -42.08 -10.75
N MET A 42 15.41 -42.28 -11.65
CA MET A 42 15.01 -41.26 -12.63
C MET A 42 14.26 -40.10 -11.96
N PHE A 43 13.37 -40.38 -11.01
CA PHE A 43 12.71 -39.34 -10.21
C PHE A 43 13.71 -38.60 -9.30
N THR A 44 14.66 -39.28 -8.67
CA THR A 44 15.73 -38.62 -7.90
C THR A 44 16.59 -37.72 -8.79
N TYR A 45 16.95 -38.17 -10.00
CA TYR A 45 17.73 -37.35 -10.94
C TYR A 45 16.94 -36.12 -11.43
N LEU A 46 15.64 -36.29 -11.70
CA LEU A 46 14.74 -35.19 -12.04
C LEU A 46 14.61 -34.19 -10.88
N GLN A 47 14.48 -34.68 -9.64
CA GLN A 47 14.39 -33.85 -8.44
C GLN A 47 15.68 -33.05 -8.19
N PHE A 48 16.86 -33.65 -8.41
CA PHE A 48 18.13 -32.93 -8.40
C PHE A 48 18.25 -31.91 -9.53
N ALA A 49 17.81 -32.24 -10.75
CA ALA A 49 17.81 -31.30 -11.88
C ALA A 49 16.88 -30.10 -11.61
N CYS A 50 15.68 -30.33 -11.06
CA CYS A 50 14.77 -29.28 -10.62
C CYS A 50 15.37 -28.43 -9.50
N ALA A 51 16.02 -29.04 -8.50
CA ALA A 51 16.70 -28.31 -7.43
C ALA A 51 17.81 -27.40 -7.98
N ILE A 52 18.70 -27.93 -8.84
CA ILE A 52 19.75 -27.14 -9.50
C ILE A 52 19.15 -26.01 -10.33
N TYR A 53 18.09 -26.29 -11.11
CA TYR A 53 17.41 -25.27 -11.91
C TYR A 53 16.80 -24.17 -11.05
N VAL A 54 16.14 -24.51 -9.94
CA VAL A 54 15.59 -23.53 -8.98
C VAL A 54 16.72 -22.74 -8.31
N THR A 55 17.83 -23.36 -7.90
CA THR A 55 18.98 -22.62 -7.34
C THR A 55 19.59 -21.66 -8.37
N PHE A 56 19.70 -22.07 -9.63
CA PHE A 56 20.20 -21.22 -10.72
C PHE A 56 19.23 -20.07 -10.98
N LEU A 57 17.92 -20.33 -11.04
CA LEU A 57 16.90 -19.32 -11.25
C LEU A 57 16.85 -18.32 -10.08
N VAL A 58 16.95 -18.79 -8.82
CA VAL A 58 17.10 -17.92 -7.65
C VAL A 58 18.38 -17.09 -7.73
N TYR A 59 19.54 -17.67 -8.09
CA TYR A 59 20.79 -16.92 -8.25
C TYR A 59 20.72 -15.82 -9.32
N TYR A 60 19.97 -16.03 -10.41
CA TYR A 60 19.82 -15.05 -11.49
C TYR A 60 18.59 -14.11 -11.35
N VAL A 61 17.66 -14.39 -10.42
CA VAL A 61 16.42 -13.60 -10.23
C VAL A 61 16.37 -12.90 -8.86
N SER A 62 17.14 -13.34 -7.85
CA SER A 62 17.30 -12.61 -6.60
C SER A 62 18.10 -11.32 -6.80
N PRO A 63 17.55 -10.12 -6.52
CA PRO A 63 18.24 -8.85 -6.80
C PRO A 63 19.39 -8.49 -5.85
N THR A 64 19.73 -9.34 -4.87
CA THR A 64 20.51 -8.96 -3.68
C THR A 64 21.46 -10.06 -3.19
N ILE A 65 22.55 -10.30 -3.93
CA ILE A 65 23.77 -10.93 -3.38
C ILE A 65 24.99 -10.14 -3.89
N ASP A 66 25.60 -9.36 -3.01
CA ASP A 66 26.87 -8.67 -3.29
C ASP A 66 28.03 -9.69 -3.38
N LEU A 67 28.70 -9.76 -4.54
CA LEU A 67 29.93 -10.55 -4.72
C LEU A 67 31.00 -9.79 -5.54
N PRO A 68 32.31 -10.14 -5.40
CA PRO A 68 33.44 -9.39 -5.95
C PRO A 68 33.60 -9.47 -7.49
N PRO A 69 34.60 -8.80 -8.10
CA PRO A 69 34.51 -8.35 -9.49
C PRO A 69 34.43 -9.46 -10.55
N LYS A 70 33.62 -9.16 -11.56
CA LYS A 70 33.17 -9.97 -12.71
C LYS A 70 34.26 -10.81 -13.40
N PRO A 71 33.96 -12.07 -13.79
CA PRO A 71 34.62 -12.71 -14.93
C PRO A 71 34.12 -12.10 -16.26
N ASP A 72 34.95 -12.14 -17.31
CA ASP A 72 34.63 -11.56 -18.62
C ASP A 72 33.63 -12.43 -19.41
N PHE A 73 32.51 -11.83 -19.83
CA PHE A 73 31.43 -12.45 -20.61
C PHE A 73 31.48 -12.09 -22.10
N SER A 74 32.63 -11.67 -22.63
CA SER A 74 32.85 -11.36 -24.05
C SER A 74 32.45 -12.47 -25.03
N TRP A 75 32.37 -13.73 -24.58
CA TRP A 75 31.86 -14.88 -25.35
C TRP A 75 30.34 -14.84 -25.58
N ALA A 76 29.55 -14.48 -24.57
CA ALA A 76 28.08 -14.45 -24.65
C ALA A 76 27.60 -13.41 -25.67
N THR A 77 28.29 -12.26 -25.74
CA THR A 77 28.01 -11.18 -26.69
C THR A 77 28.25 -11.59 -28.15
N ARG A 78 29.18 -12.52 -28.41
CA ARG A 78 29.43 -13.06 -29.76
C ARG A 78 28.30 -13.99 -30.21
N ILE A 79 27.78 -14.84 -29.32
CA ILE A 79 26.65 -15.73 -29.62
C ILE A 79 25.39 -14.89 -29.90
N ALA A 80 25.08 -13.90 -29.06
CA ALA A 80 23.93 -13.01 -29.25
C ALA A 80 23.97 -12.24 -30.59
N LYS A 81 25.16 -11.88 -31.10
CA LYS A 81 25.31 -11.26 -32.42
C LYS A 81 25.03 -12.23 -33.58
N HIS A 82 25.42 -13.50 -33.47
CA HIS A 82 25.14 -14.51 -34.51
C HIS A 82 23.64 -14.86 -34.62
N TRP A 83 22.92 -14.88 -33.50
CA TRP A 83 21.50 -15.25 -33.49
C TRP A 83 20.57 -14.16 -34.05
N ARG A 84 21.01 -12.89 -34.10
CA ARG A 84 20.24 -11.79 -34.72
C ARG A 84 20.03 -11.94 -36.24
N GLN A 85 20.77 -12.82 -36.92
CA GLN A 85 20.66 -13.02 -38.37
C GLN A 85 19.58 -14.03 -38.79
N PHE A 86 19.06 -14.83 -37.84
CA PHE A 86 18.10 -15.91 -38.13
C PHE A 86 16.66 -15.61 -37.67
N ILE A 87 16.38 -14.42 -37.15
CA ILE A 87 15.04 -14.02 -36.71
C ILE A 87 14.46 -13.01 -37.71
N THR A 88 13.78 -13.53 -38.73
CA THR A 88 12.88 -12.75 -39.58
C THR A 88 11.71 -12.24 -38.73
N GLN A 89 11.57 -10.93 -38.57
CA GLN A 89 10.42 -10.34 -37.90
C GLN A 89 9.16 -10.43 -38.79
N PRO A 90 8.01 -10.91 -38.29
CA PRO A 90 6.74 -10.69 -38.96
C PRO A 90 6.35 -9.22 -38.83
N HIS A 91 5.87 -8.61 -39.93
CA HIS A 91 5.28 -7.27 -39.89
C HIS A 91 4.00 -7.26 -39.04
N VAL A 92 4.12 -6.82 -37.80
CA VAL A 92 2.99 -6.30 -37.03
C VAL A 92 2.91 -4.80 -37.31
N VAL A 93 1.77 -4.34 -37.83
CA VAL A 93 1.51 -2.93 -38.12
C VAL A 93 1.50 -2.15 -36.81
N SER A 94 2.56 -1.38 -36.57
CA SER A 94 2.73 -0.58 -35.35
C SER A 94 1.90 0.71 -35.43
N HIS A 95 0.66 0.67 -34.96
CA HIS A 95 -0.09 1.87 -34.59
C HIS A 95 0.35 2.43 -33.21
N TYR A 96 1.67 2.57 -33.02
CA TYR A 96 2.27 3.33 -31.93
C TYR A 96 3.49 4.09 -32.46
N GLN A 97 3.23 5.01 -33.40
CA GLN A 97 4.22 5.96 -33.91
C GLN A 97 3.80 7.42 -33.69
N GLU A 98 3.09 7.68 -32.59
CA GLU A 98 3.20 8.96 -31.89
C GLU A 98 4.38 8.87 -30.91
N ALA A 99 5.59 8.85 -31.47
CA ALA A 99 6.75 9.34 -30.76
C ALA A 99 6.58 10.85 -30.61
N ALA A 100 5.80 11.26 -29.61
CA ALA A 100 5.73 12.65 -29.21
C ALA A 100 7.17 13.13 -28.97
N SER A 101 7.54 14.24 -29.59
CA SER A 101 8.69 15.03 -29.18
C SER A 101 8.42 15.49 -27.75
N PHE A 102 8.88 14.70 -26.77
CA PHE A 102 8.74 15.00 -25.36
C PHE A 102 9.63 16.20 -25.04
N ASP A 103 9.02 17.38 -25.17
CA ASP A 103 9.60 18.64 -24.75
C ASP A 103 9.83 18.56 -23.23
N PHE A 104 11.08 18.71 -22.80
CA PHE A 104 11.44 18.72 -21.37
C PHE A 104 11.10 20.11 -20.80
N SER A 105 9.81 20.45 -20.85
CA SER A 105 9.28 21.68 -20.27
C SER A 105 9.54 21.68 -18.76
N SER A 106 10.07 22.78 -18.23
CA SER A 106 10.32 22.94 -16.80
C SER A 106 9.03 22.86 -15.97
N PRO A 107 9.08 22.52 -14.67
CA PRO A 107 7.88 22.47 -13.81
C PRO A 107 7.03 23.74 -13.91
N SER A 108 7.65 24.92 -13.99
CA SER A 108 6.97 26.21 -14.19
C SER A 108 6.05 26.31 -15.41
N VAL A 109 6.19 25.44 -16.42
CA VAL A 109 5.35 25.42 -17.63
C VAL A 109 4.21 24.40 -17.52
N VAL A 110 4.45 23.29 -16.81
CA VAL A 110 3.48 22.17 -16.68
C VAL A 110 2.63 22.29 -15.40
N CYS A 111 3.10 23.03 -14.39
CA CYS A 111 2.45 23.13 -13.10
C CYS A 111 1.18 23.99 -13.15
N GLU A 112 0.06 23.31 -13.04
CA GLU A 112 -1.24 23.91 -12.81
C GLU A 112 -1.38 24.37 -11.35
N GLN A 113 -2.24 25.35 -11.12
CA GLN A 113 -2.63 25.81 -9.78
C GLN A 113 -4.13 25.60 -9.59
N GLU A 114 -4.52 25.10 -8.41
CA GLU A 114 -5.93 24.97 -8.01
C GLU A 114 -6.31 26.15 -7.11
N THR A 115 -7.28 26.97 -7.52
CA THR A 115 -7.79 28.07 -6.70
C THR A 115 -8.88 27.57 -5.76
N ILE A 116 -8.79 27.96 -4.48
CA ILE A 116 -9.81 27.63 -3.49
C ILE A 116 -10.85 28.75 -3.49
N ASP A 117 -11.81 28.65 -4.42
CA ASP A 117 -12.83 29.70 -4.65
C ASP A 117 -13.91 29.76 -3.56
N PHE A 118 -13.83 28.90 -2.53
CA PHE A 118 -14.78 28.87 -1.41
C PHE A 118 -14.14 29.31 -0.09
N VAL A 119 -14.84 30.22 0.61
CA VAL A 119 -14.50 30.55 2.00
C VAL A 119 -14.85 29.38 2.90
N GLN A 120 -13.93 28.96 3.78
CA GLN A 120 -14.20 27.94 4.79
C GLN A 120 -15.32 28.41 5.73
N LYS A 121 -16.49 27.78 5.61
CA LYS A 121 -17.70 28.16 6.35
C LYS A 121 -17.52 27.89 7.84
N LYS A 122 -17.62 28.94 8.66
CA LYS A 122 -17.78 28.84 10.11
C LYS A 122 -19.26 28.69 10.46
N SER A 123 -19.55 27.94 11.52
CA SER A 123 -20.88 27.90 12.12
C SER A 123 -21.18 29.26 12.77
N ASN A 124 -22.43 29.71 12.66
CA ASN A 124 -22.97 30.81 13.46
C ASN A 124 -23.95 30.31 14.54
N ASP A 125 -24.23 29.00 14.61
CA ASP A 125 -25.02 28.42 15.69
C ASP A 125 -24.13 28.25 16.93
N GLU A 126 -24.33 29.15 17.90
CA GLU A 126 -23.60 29.19 19.17
C GLU A 126 -23.79 27.91 19.99
N GLN A 127 -24.99 27.31 19.96
CA GLN A 127 -25.28 26.07 20.67
C GLN A 127 -24.50 24.89 20.06
N MET A 128 -24.37 24.83 18.74
CA MET A 128 -23.54 23.85 18.04
C MET A 128 -22.05 24.02 18.33
N ILE A 129 -21.55 25.26 18.29
CA ILE A 129 -20.15 25.57 18.63
C ILE A 129 -19.86 25.10 20.06
N ARG A 130 -20.73 25.46 21.01
CA ARG A 130 -20.62 25.07 22.41
C ARG A 130 -20.63 23.54 22.58
N ILE A 131 -21.60 22.85 21.98
CA ILE A 131 -21.73 21.38 22.04
C ILE A 131 -20.47 20.67 21.53
N LYS A 132 -19.91 21.10 20.40
CA LYS A 132 -18.73 20.48 19.79
C LYS A 132 -17.44 20.81 20.58
N ARG A 133 -17.31 22.03 21.12
CA ARG A 133 -16.17 22.42 21.97
C ARG A 133 -16.17 21.70 23.31
N GLU A 134 -17.30 21.68 24.03
CA GLU A 134 -17.43 20.92 25.28
C GLU A 134 -17.05 19.44 25.08
N LEU A 135 -17.52 18.80 24.00
CA LEU A 135 -17.17 17.42 23.68
C LEU A 135 -15.66 17.24 23.39
N TYR A 136 -15.03 18.20 22.71
CA TYR A 136 -13.58 18.19 22.47
C TYR A 136 -12.78 18.33 23.77
N ASP A 137 -13.19 19.26 24.65
CA ASP A 137 -12.56 19.50 25.94
C ASP A 137 -12.71 18.27 26.87
N GLU A 138 -13.90 17.65 26.92
CA GLU A 138 -14.18 16.39 27.63
C GLU A 138 -13.28 15.25 27.16
N VAL A 139 -13.14 15.07 25.84
CA VAL A 139 -12.24 14.07 25.23
C VAL A 139 -10.78 14.35 25.57
N LEU A 140 -10.34 15.60 25.45
CA LEU A 140 -8.95 15.99 25.71
C LEU A 140 -8.59 15.81 27.19
N GLU A 141 -9.50 16.13 28.11
CA GLU A 141 -9.32 15.88 29.55
C GLU A 141 -9.25 14.38 29.86
N PHE A 142 -10.11 13.56 29.26
CA PHE A 142 -10.07 12.11 29.39
C PHE A 142 -8.74 11.53 28.89
N GLN A 143 -8.33 11.87 27.68
CA GLN A 143 -7.08 11.36 27.11
C GLN A 143 -5.85 11.82 27.89
N LYS A 144 -5.83 13.07 28.35
CA LYS A 144 -4.76 13.60 29.21
C LYS A 144 -4.60 12.79 30.51
N LYS A 145 -5.70 12.26 31.08
CA LYS A 145 -5.68 11.40 32.27
C LYS A 145 -5.30 9.95 31.97
N SER A 146 -5.66 9.42 30.80
CA SER A 146 -5.53 7.99 30.45
C SER A 146 -4.28 7.64 29.65
N PHE A 147 -3.95 8.44 28.62
CA PHE A 147 -2.90 8.15 27.63
C PHE A 147 -1.85 9.26 27.50
N GLY A 148 -2.15 10.46 28.00
CA GLY A 148 -1.40 11.69 27.75
C GLY A 148 -1.99 12.50 26.58
N ALA A 149 -1.64 13.78 26.55
CA ALA A 149 -2.08 14.75 25.53
C ALA A 149 -0.95 15.77 25.29
N GLU A 150 0.23 15.26 24.92
CA GLU A 150 1.44 16.03 24.71
C GLU A 150 1.27 17.10 23.61
N SER A 151 1.71 18.31 23.89
CA SER A 151 1.86 19.38 22.90
C SER A 151 3.06 19.10 21.98
N LEU A 152 3.10 19.74 20.81
CA LEU A 152 4.21 19.58 19.87
C LEU A 152 5.61 19.82 20.52
N PRO A 153 5.83 20.84 21.38
CA PRO A 153 7.11 21.01 22.07
C PRO A 153 7.43 19.93 23.11
N GLU A 154 6.43 19.23 23.65
CA GLU A 154 6.62 18.09 24.56
C GLU A 154 7.01 16.85 23.74
N LEU A 155 6.30 16.58 22.63
CA LEU A 155 6.60 15.51 21.67
C LEU A 155 8.02 15.61 21.10
N MET A 156 8.43 16.80 20.63
CA MET A 156 9.76 17.02 20.05
C MET A 156 10.90 16.97 21.08
N LYS A 157 10.59 16.96 22.40
CA LYS A 157 11.57 16.72 23.47
C LYS A 157 11.68 15.24 23.85
N MET A 158 10.74 14.39 23.45
CA MET A 158 10.80 12.96 23.73
C MET A 158 12.02 12.32 23.05
N LYS A 159 12.62 11.32 23.69
CA LYS A 159 13.71 10.57 23.08
C LYS A 159 13.18 9.77 21.89
N SER A 160 13.65 10.12 20.69
CA SER A 160 13.39 9.39 19.45
C SER A 160 14.62 8.61 19.01
N LYS A 161 14.43 7.51 18.28
CA LYS A 161 15.50 6.79 17.56
C LYS A 161 16.01 7.55 16.33
N TRP A 162 15.30 8.61 15.92
CA TRP A 162 15.62 9.48 14.78
C TRP A 162 16.07 10.86 15.27
N GLY A 163 16.95 11.50 14.49
CA GLY A 163 17.81 12.57 15.00
C GLY A 163 19.19 12.04 15.37
N GLN A 164 20.11 12.94 15.76
CA GLN A 164 21.53 12.60 16.03
C GLN A 164 22.25 11.92 14.84
N GLY A 165 21.97 12.37 13.61
CA GLY A 165 22.62 11.89 12.39
C GLY A 165 21.98 10.68 11.72
N ARG A 166 20.97 10.04 12.33
CA ARG A 166 20.16 9.01 11.68
C ARG A 166 18.95 9.63 11.00
N ILE A 167 18.90 9.55 9.67
CA ILE A 167 17.78 10.00 8.84
C ILE A 167 16.92 8.76 8.50
N PRO A 168 15.60 8.78 8.77
CA PRO A 168 14.70 7.69 8.40
C PRO A 168 14.48 7.63 6.89
N LYS A 169 14.37 6.42 6.32
CA LYS A 169 13.80 6.24 4.99
C LYS A 169 12.29 6.45 5.08
N ILE A 170 11.77 7.46 4.39
CA ILE A 170 10.33 7.72 4.28
C ILE A 170 9.93 7.58 2.81
N ASN A 171 9.04 6.65 2.49
CA ASN A 171 8.41 6.57 1.17
C ASN A 171 7.07 7.29 1.20
N VAL A 172 6.89 8.27 0.32
CA VAL A 172 5.67 9.09 0.26
C VAL A 172 4.81 8.64 -0.91
N ILE A 173 3.53 8.39 -0.69
CA ILE A 173 2.58 7.91 -1.69
C ILE A 173 1.53 9.01 -1.90
N LEU A 174 1.52 9.57 -3.10
CA LEU A 174 0.56 10.61 -3.52
C LEU A 174 -0.52 9.97 -4.40
N ASN A 175 -1.73 9.84 -3.90
CA ASN A 175 -2.83 9.18 -4.61
C ASN A 175 -3.64 10.19 -5.45
N HIS A 176 -3.31 10.33 -6.73
CA HIS A 176 -3.93 11.30 -7.64
C HIS A 176 -5.04 10.72 -8.51
N PHE A 177 -6.15 11.44 -8.59
CA PHE A 177 -7.24 11.11 -9.52
C PHE A 177 -7.63 12.27 -10.44
N LYS A 178 -7.95 13.45 -9.89
CA LYS A 178 -8.48 14.57 -10.70
C LYS A 178 -7.99 15.97 -10.29
N ARG A 179 -7.34 16.12 -9.13
CA ARG A 179 -6.88 17.42 -8.63
C ARG A 179 -5.70 17.97 -9.41
N LYS A 180 -5.45 19.27 -9.23
CA LYS A 180 -4.37 20.06 -9.86
C LYS A 180 -3.30 20.48 -8.84
N THR A 181 -3.15 19.69 -7.78
CA THR A 181 -2.32 19.97 -6.60
C THR A 181 -0.94 19.32 -6.65
N LEU A 182 -0.67 18.43 -7.62
CA LEU A 182 0.53 17.57 -7.63
C LEU A 182 1.82 18.38 -7.50
N CYS A 183 1.96 19.49 -8.23
CA CYS A 183 3.14 20.35 -8.10
C CYS A 183 3.28 20.93 -6.68
N ALA A 184 2.19 21.42 -6.06
CA ALA A 184 2.26 21.95 -4.70
C ALA A 184 2.65 20.88 -3.66
N GLN A 185 2.24 19.62 -3.87
CA GLN A 185 2.71 18.49 -3.06
C GLN A 185 4.19 18.20 -3.31
N LEU A 186 4.64 18.09 -4.56
CA LEU A 186 6.03 17.80 -4.91
C LEU A 186 6.99 18.90 -4.43
N GLU A 187 6.65 20.18 -4.64
CA GLU A 187 7.41 21.32 -4.10
C GLU A 187 7.50 21.25 -2.57
N SER A 188 6.39 20.99 -1.87
CA SER A 188 6.42 20.92 -0.41
C SER A 188 7.25 19.74 0.11
N LEU A 189 7.24 18.61 -0.60
CA LEU A 189 8.05 17.43 -0.28
C LEU A 189 9.55 17.66 -0.53
N LEU A 190 9.91 18.33 -1.62
CA LEU A 190 11.29 18.70 -1.94
C LEU A 190 11.89 19.68 -0.93
N HIS A 191 11.06 20.53 -0.33
CA HIS A 191 11.46 21.54 0.66
C HIS A 191 11.28 21.12 2.13
N GLN A 192 11.05 19.83 2.40
CA GLN A 192 10.99 19.31 3.78
C GLN A 192 12.33 19.47 4.52
N THR A 193 12.27 19.68 5.83
CA THR A 193 13.46 19.72 6.70
C THR A 193 14.13 18.35 6.87
N VAL A 194 13.38 17.27 6.72
CA VAL A 194 13.88 15.89 6.58
C VAL A 194 13.50 15.41 5.18
N PRO A 195 14.46 15.00 4.33
CA PRO A 195 14.16 14.58 2.96
C PRO A 195 13.39 13.27 2.94
N PHE A 196 12.50 13.10 1.95
CA PHE A 196 11.94 11.80 1.62
C PHE A 196 13.00 10.88 0.99
N HIS A 197 12.78 9.57 1.13
CA HIS A 197 13.57 8.55 0.43
C HIS A 197 13.11 8.40 -1.01
N ASN A 198 11.81 8.15 -1.20
CA ASN A 198 11.13 8.01 -2.49
C ASN A 198 9.77 8.74 -2.43
N VAL A 199 9.26 9.13 -3.61
CA VAL A 199 7.86 9.55 -3.80
C VAL A 199 7.26 8.67 -4.91
N TRP A 200 6.12 8.04 -4.63
CA TRP A 200 5.34 7.30 -5.61
C TRP A 200 4.04 8.07 -5.89
N VAL A 201 3.96 8.66 -7.08
CA VAL A 201 2.75 9.32 -7.57
C VAL A 201 1.89 8.26 -8.25
N LEU A 202 0.75 7.95 -7.64
CA LEU A 202 -0.18 6.93 -8.13
C LEU A 202 -1.30 7.59 -8.94
N SER A 203 -1.61 6.98 -10.08
CA SER A 203 -2.64 7.47 -11.00
C SER A 203 -3.43 6.28 -11.56
N PHE A 204 -4.40 5.79 -10.79
CA PHE A 204 -5.20 4.60 -11.11
C PHE A 204 -6.57 5.02 -11.66
N GLY A 205 -6.86 4.66 -12.92
CA GLY A 205 -8.09 5.04 -13.63
C GLY A 205 -8.27 6.55 -13.86
N SER A 206 -7.25 7.36 -13.59
CA SER A 206 -7.32 8.82 -13.68
C SER A 206 -7.50 9.28 -15.14
N PRO A 207 -8.46 10.19 -15.42
CA PRO A 207 -8.53 10.84 -16.74
C PRO A 207 -7.36 11.82 -16.99
N ASN A 208 -6.61 12.18 -15.95
CA ASN A 208 -5.51 13.15 -16.00
C ASN A 208 -4.13 12.48 -16.10
N GLU A 209 -4.05 11.14 -16.27
CA GLU A 209 -2.80 10.37 -16.20
C GLU A 209 -1.65 10.98 -17.03
N LEU A 210 -1.93 11.35 -18.29
CA LEU A 210 -0.93 11.93 -19.19
C LEU A 210 -0.37 13.26 -18.66
N ASN A 211 -1.19 14.08 -18.01
CA ASN A 211 -0.76 15.35 -17.44
C ASN A 211 0.05 15.15 -16.16
N LEU A 212 -0.44 14.29 -15.25
CA LEU A 212 0.26 13.92 -14.01
C LEU A 212 1.63 13.29 -14.31
N ARG A 213 1.72 12.45 -15.35
CA ARG A 213 2.99 11.87 -15.84
C ARG A 213 3.96 12.94 -16.33
N ARG A 214 3.51 13.91 -17.14
CA ARG A 214 4.34 15.04 -17.60
C ARG A 214 4.83 15.90 -16.43
N ILE A 215 3.99 16.14 -15.43
CA ILE A 215 4.38 16.83 -14.20
C ILE A 215 5.52 16.07 -13.52
N VAL A 216 5.36 14.77 -13.22
CA VAL A 216 6.45 14.00 -12.57
C VAL A 216 7.74 14.02 -13.40
N GLN A 217 7.63 13.92 -14.73
CA GLN A 217 8.79 13.95 -15.63
C GLN A 217 9.50 15.31 -15.65
N SER A 218 8.80 16.44 -15.53
CA SER A 218 9.41 17.78 -15.53
C SER A 218 10.25 18.06 -14.29
N TYR A 219 9.97 17.40 -13.16
CA TYR A 219 10.79 17.48 -11.94
C TYR A 219 12.17 16.82 -12.09
N ASN A 220 12.31 15.81 -12.96
CA ASN A 220 13.57 15.11 -13.26
C ASN A 220 14.35 14.63 -12.00
N ASP A 221 13.65 14.23 -10.93
CA ASP A 221 14.25 13.67 -9.72
C ASP A 221 14.06 12.15 -9.72
N SER A 222 15.17 11.40 -9.67
CA SER A 222 15.17 9.93 -9.72
C SER A 222 14.46 9.25 -8.55
N ARG A 223 14.17 9.97 -7.47
CA ARG A 223 13.41 9.49 -6.30
C ARG A 223 11.89 9.58 -6.51
N ILE A 224 11.42 10.33 -7.51
CA ILE A 224 10.00 10.51 -7.81
C ILE A 224 9.62 9.56 -8.95
N SER A 225 8.81 8.55 -8.64
CA SER A 225 8.30 7.58 -9.60
C SER A 225 6.82 7.80 -9.87
N PHE A 226 6.40 7.64 -11.12
CA PHE A 226 4.99 7.66 -11.52
C PHE A 226 4.50 6.25 -11.80
N VAL A 227 3.45 5.82 -11.10
CA VAL A 227 2.84 4.49 -11.26
C VAL A 227 1.37 4.66 -11.64
N SER A 228 0.97 4.07 -12.77
CA SER A 228 -0.40 4.18 -13.27
C SER A 228 -0.97 2.84 -13.68
N SER A 229 -2.30 2.85 -13.82
CA SER A 229 -3.09 1.71 -14.25
C SER A 229 -4.35 2.25 -14.91
N SER A 230 -4.79 1.66 -16.02
CA SER A 230 -6.11 1.93 -16.60
C SER A 230 -7.25 1.40 -15.73
N TYR A 231 -6.98 0.39 -14.88
CA TYR A 231 -7.89 -0.06 -13.85
C TYR A 231 -7.83 0.84 -12.62
N ASP A 232 -9.00 1.27 -12.15
CA ASP A 232 -9.20 2.10 -10.96
C ASP A 232 -9.26 1.21 -9.70
N PHE A 233 -8.15 1.14 -8.95
CA PHE A 233 -8.03 0.45 -7.67
C PHE A 233 -8.70 1.18 -6.49
N LYS A 234 -9.48 2.24 -6.77
CA LYS A 234 -10.24 3.01 -5.79
C LYS A 234 -9.33 3.47 -4.65
N TYR A 235 -9.83 3.36 -3.43
CA TYR A 235 -9.19 3.92 -2.26
C TYR A 235 -8.10 3.00 -1.66
N TYR A 236 -8.22 1.67 -1.84
CA TYR A 236 -7.26 0.71 -1.27
C TYR A 236 -5.95 0.60 -2.07
N GLY A 237 -5.95 0.95 -3.36
CA GLY A 237 -4.77 0.82 -4.23
C GLY A 237 -3.51 1.49 -3.68
N ARG A 238 -3.65 2.64 -3.00
CA ARG A 238 -2.52 3.35 -2.36
C ARG A 238 -1.88 2.56 -1.22
N PHE A 239 -2.68 1.86 -0.43
CA PHE A 239 -2.19 1.00 0.66
C PHE A 239 -1.67 -0.35 0.14
N GLN A 240 -2.26 -0.90 -0.92
CA GLN A 240 -1.74 -2.11 -1.57
C GLN A 240 -0.35 -1.87 -2.18
N MET A 241 -0.15 -0.70 -2.79
CA MET A 241 1.16 -0.29 -3.29
C MET A 241 2.19 -0.11 -2.16
N ALA A 242 1.77 0.43 -1.01
CA ALA A 242 2.65 0.65 0.15
C ALA A 242 3.34 -0.64 0.65
N LEU A 243 2.75 -1.82 0.44
CA LEU A 243 3.35 -3.12 0.77
C LEU A 243 4.66 -3.42 0.00
N GLN A 244 4.92 -2.74 -1.11
CA GLN A 244 6.13 -2.93 -1.93
C GLN A 244 7.36 -2.15 -1.42
N SER A 245 7.21 -1.36 -0.35
CA SER A 245 8.23 -0.42 0.10
C SER A 245 9.22 -1.01 1.10
N ASP A 246 10.51 -0.71 0.92
CA ASP A 246 11.63 -1.06 1.82
C ASP A 246 11.95 0.04 2.86
N ALA A 247 11.13 1.08 2.93
CA ALA A 247 11.36 2.25 3.79
C ALA A 247 11.05 1.95 5.28
N ASP A 248 11.58 2.77 6.20
CA ASP A 248 11.25 2.68 7.63
C ASP A 248 9.78 3.09 7.89
N PHE A 249 9.32 4.11 7.16
CA PHE A 249 7.98 4.66 7.25
C PHE A 249 7.35 4.88 5.87
N ILE A 250 6.03 4.79 5.83
CA ILE A 250 5.20 5.19 4.70
C ILE A 250 4.42 6.44 5.08
N TYR A 251 4.31 7.39 4.16
CA TYR A 251 3.43 8.54 4.28
C TYR A 251 2.47 8.61 3.11
N ILE A 252 1.18 8.39 3.33
CA ILE A 252 0.14 8.35 2.30
C ILE A 252 -0.67 9.63 2.37
N LEU A 253 -0.90 10.26 1.22
CA LEU A 253 -1.65 11.51 1.07
C LEU A 253 -2.71 11.42 -0.04
N ASP A 254 -3.88 11.99 0.24
CA ASP A 254 -4.89 12.30 -0.78
C ASP A 254 -4.45 13.47 -1.68
N ASP A 255 -5.11 13.63 -2.84
CA ASP A 255 -4.78 14.67 -3.82
C ASP A 255 -5.28 16.08 -3.48
N ASP A 256 -5.81 16.33 -2.28
CA ASP A 256 -6.08 17.68 -1.76
C ASP A 256 -5.27 18.06 -0.51
N MET A 257 -4.29 17.22 -0.11
CA MET A 257 -3.47 17.43 1.09
C MET A 257 -2.04 17.87 0.79
N ILE A 258 -1.70 19.13 1.08
CA ILE A 258 -0.33 19.65 0.96
C ILE A 258 0.34 19.58 2.33
N PRO A 259 1.46 18.83 2.51
CA PRO A 259 2.14 18.75 3.80
C PRO A 259 2.80 20.08 4.17
N GLY A 260 2.96 20.34 5.47
CA GLY A 260 3.74 21.49 5.97
C GLY A 260 5.25 21.23 5.91
N LYS A 261 6.07 22.29 5.92
CA LYS A 261 7.55 22.23 5.76
C LYS A 261 8.31 21.28 6.72
N LYS A 262 7.75 21.03 7.90
CA LYS A 262 8.33 20.14 8.94
C LYS A 262 7.57 18.82 9.11
N MET A 263 6.65 18.48 8.20
CA MET A 263 5.75 17.35 8.40
C MET A 263 6.51 16.03 8.54
N LEU A 264 7.48 15.76 7.66
CA LEU A 264 8.30 14.55 7.73
C LEU A 264 9.21 14.51 8.97
N GLU A 265 9.76 15.65 9.39
CA GLU A 265 10.55 15.80 10.63
C GLU A 265 9.71 15.44 11.86
N ILE A 266 8.52 16.03 11.99
CA ILE A 266 7.63 15.84 13.14
C ILE A 266 7.11 14.40 13.20
N LEU A 267 6.53 13.89 12.11
CA LEU A 267 5.89 12.58 12.10
C LEU A 267 6.91 11.45 12.33
N SER A 268 8.06 11.50 11.67
CA SER A 268 9.10 10.48 11.86
C SER A 268 9.77 10.59 13.24
N HIS A 269 9.99 11.79 13.79
CA HIS A 269 10.48 11.95 15.17
C HIS A 269 9.51 11.31 16.16
N VAL A 270 8.21 11.61 16.08
CA VAL A 270 7.18 11.10 16.99
C VAL A 270 7.06 9.58 16.87
N ALA A 271 6.94 9.04 15.66
CA ALA A 271 6.91 7.59 15.41
C ALA A 271 8.25 6.88 15.71
N GLY A 272 9.32 7.63 15.98
CA GLY A 272 10.58 7.10 16.49
C GLY A 272 10.68 7.04 18.03
N THR A 273 9.70 7.57 18.76
CA THR A 273 9.65 7.53 20.23
C THR A 273 9.13 6.17 20.73
N ASP A 274 9.55 5.76 21.93
CA ASP A 274 9.05 4.51 22.54
C ASP A 274 7.53 4.49 22.78
N LYS A 275 6.90 5.67 22.94
CA LYS A 275 5.45 5.81 23.17
C LYS A 275 4.64 5.65 21.88
N TYR A 276 5.10 6.20 20.77
CA TYR A 276 4.33 6.28 19.51
C TYR A 276 4.91 5.44 18.36
N LYS A 277 5.86 4.53 18.64
CA LYS A 277 6.43 3.62 17.62
C LYS A 277 5.43 2.71 16.91
N ASN A 278 4.29 2.43 17.54
CA ASN A 278 3.24 1.55 17.04
C ASN A 278 1.91 2.30 16.82
N SER A 279 1.96 3.53 16.31
CA SER A 279 0.76 4.32 15.97
C SER A 279 0.75 4.73 14.50
N VAL A 280 -0.45 4.81 13.91
CA VAL A 280 -0.68 5.61 12.69
C VAL A 280 -0.86 7.08 13.13
N LEU A 281 -0.14 7.99 12.49
CA LEU A 281 -0.16 9.43 12.75
C LEU A 281 -0.72 10.16 11.52
N GLY A 282 -1.42 11.27 11.71
CA GLY A 282 -2.00 12.03 10.60
C GLY A 282 -2.37 13.45 11.02
N SER A 283 -2.74 14.27 10.03
CA SER A 283 -3.14 15.66 10.25
C SER A 283 -4.65 15.85 10.45
N ILE A 284 -5.46 14.85 10.09
CA ILE A 284 -6.91 14.87 10.23
C ILE A 284 -7.37 13.53 10.80
N GLY A 285 -8.20 13.58 11.84
CA GLY A 285 -8.74 12.41 12.52
C GLY A 285 -10.22 12.55 12.85
N ARG A 286 -10.86 11.43 13.20
CA ARG A 286 -12.28 11.39 13.55
C ARG A 286 -12.53 10.51 14.76
N ILE A 287 -13.39 11.01 15.64
CA ILE A 287 -13.93 10.27 16.79
C ILE A 287 -15.35 9.89 16.44
N LEU A 288 -15.66 8.59 16.51
CA LEU A 288 -16.89 8.01 16.02
C LEU A 288 -18.12 8.56 16.77
N PRO A 289 -19.26 8.67 16.08
CA PRO A 289 -20.53 8.95 16.72
C PRO A 289 -20.86 7.89 17.77
N PHE A 290 -21.52 8.26 18.88
CA PHE A 290 -21.96 7.29 19.86
C PHE A 290 -23.14 6.48 19.32
N ARG A 291 -23.01 5.13 19.34
CA ARG A 291 -24.07 4.22 18.89
C ARG A 291 -25.35 4.47 19.70
N GLN A 292 -26.45 4.72 18.99
CA GLN A 292 -27.76 4.96 19.56
C GLN A 292 -28.42 3.65 20.05
N LYS A 293 -29.55 3.75 20.75
CA LYS A 293 -30.28 2.59 21.28
C LYS A 293 -30.85 1.65 20.21
N ASP A 294 -31.06 2.16 19.00
CA ASP A 294 -31.51 1.43 17.81
C ASP A 294 -30.34 0.86 16.98
N TYR A 295 -29.13 0.84 17.54
CA TYR A 295 -27.88 0.42 16.91
C TYR A 295 -27.40 1.31 15.75
N THR A 296 -28.06 2.44 15.47
CA THR A 296 -27.61 3.39 14.45
C THR A 296 -26.46 4.27 14.94
N PHE A 297 -25.69 4.81 14.00
CA PHE A 297 -24.70 5.85 14.24
C PHE A 297 -25.20 7.17 13.63
N PRO A 298 -25.32 8.26 14.40
CA PRO A 298 -25.79 9.52 13.84
C PRO A 298 -24.72 10.15 12.95
N SER A 299 -25.14 10.90 11.93
CA SER A 299 -24.20 11.68 11.12
C SER A 299 -23.37 12.64 11.98
N TYR A 300 -22.10 12.85 11.63
CA TYR A 300 -21.26 13.91 12.19
C TYR A 300 -21.90 15.31 12.17
N ARG A 301 -22.84 15.52 11.22
CA ARG A 301 -23.62 16.75 11.02
C ARG A 301 -25.00 16.72 11.69
N LYS A 302 -25.32 15.69 12.51
CA LYS A 302 -26.60 15.65 13.27
C LYS A 302 -26.70 16.89 14.15
N PHE A 303 -27.80 17.60 13.99
CA PHE A 303 -28.00 18.88 14.64
C PHE A 303 -28.14 18.72 16.16
N ARG A 304 -27.42 19.57 16.90
CA ARG A 304 -27.43 19.76 18.36
C ARG A 304 -27.30 18.46 19.17
N SER A 305 -26.37 17.59 18.77
CA SER A 305 -26.15 16.25 19.33
C SER A 305 -24.66 16.05 19.66
N LYS A 306 -24.31 15.80 20.93
CA LYS A 306 -22.94 15.40 21.33
C LYS A 306 -22.60 14.01 20.78
N GLU A 307 -23.62 13.18 20.58
CA GLU A 307 -23.51 11.83 20.03
C GLU A 307 -23.05 11.79 18.57
N ALA A 308 -22.96 12.94 17.88
CA ALA A 308 -22.45 13.05 16.51
C ALA A 308 -20.92 12.90 16.39
N GLY A 309 -20.18 12.68 17.49
CA GLY A 309 -18.72 12.53 17.45
C GLY A 309 -17.99 13.81 17.01
N LEU A 310 -16.70 13.69 16.68
CA LEU A 310 -15.83 14.81 16.31
C LEU A 310 -15.07 14.55 15.01
N TYR A 311 -14.93 15.61 14.21
CA TYR A 311 -13.92 15.75 13.18
C TYR A 311 -12.79 16.60 13.76
N LEU A 312 -11.52 16.31 13.50
CA LEU A 312 -10.39 17.00 14.11
C LEU A 312 -9.29 17.26 13.07
N PRO A 313 -8.79 18.51 12.91
CA PRO A 313 -9.34 19.75 13.46
C PRO A 313 -10.70 20.08 12.83
N ASP A 314 -11.56 20.83 13.54
CA ASP A 314 -12.82 21.35 12.99
C ASP A 314 -12.88 22.89 13.06
N PRO A 315 -12.32 23.57 12.05
CA PRO A 315 -12.37 25.03 11.99
C PRO A 315 -13.79 25.61 11.87
N ALA A 316 -14.79 24.82 11.47
CA ALA A 316 -16.17 25.29 11.37
C ALA A 316 -16.78 25.56 12.76
N TYR A 317 -16.36 24.82 13.79
CA TYR A 317 -16.68 25.09 15.20
C TYR A 317 -15.51 25.73 15.97
N GLY A 318 -14.48 26.17 15.25
CA GLY A 318 -13.28 26.79 15.82
C GLY A 318 -12.53 25.87 16.77
N ILE A 319 -12.42 24.59 16.43
CA ILE A 319 -11.61 23.57 17.13
C ILE A 319 -10.28 23.43 16.39
N THR A 320 -9.19 23.71 17.08
CA THR A 320 -7.81 23.55 16.60
C THR A 320 -7.09 22.52 17.45
N VAL A 321 -6.22 21.72 16.83
CA VAL A 321 -5.46 20.66 17.50
C VAL A 321 -4.03 21.17 17.76
N ASP A 322 -3.74 21.52 19.01
CA ASP A 322 -2.42 21.99 19.50
C ASP A 322 -1.62 20.89 20.24
N ARG A 323 -2.29 19.76 20.51
CA ARG A 323 -1.82 18.58 21.23
C ARG A 323 -2.12 17.33 20.42
N ILE A 324 -1.38 16.26 20.64
CA ILE A 324 -1.75 14.95 20.07
C ILE A 324 -3.06 14.48 20.70
N VAL A 325 -3.99 14.07 19.84
CA VAL A 325 -5.31 13.53 20.23
C VAL A 325 -5.44 12.17 19.56
N GLN A 326 -5.71 11.15 20.36
CA GLN A 326 -6.05 9.83 19.86
C GLN A 326 -7.46 9.88 19.26
N VAL A 327 -7.64 9.25 18.11
CA VAL A 327 -8.89 9.23 17.35
C VAL A 327 -9.23 7.78 17.00
N ASP A 328 -10.48 7.52 16.63
CA ASP A 328 -10.89 6.18 16.20
C ASP A 328 -10.33 5.85 14.81
N PHE A 329 -10.19 6.85 13.94
CA PHE A 329 -9.55 6.70 12.64
C PHE A 329 -9.02 8.03 12.06
N LEU A 330 -8.15 7.94 11.06
CA LEU A 330 -7.56 9.07 10.32
C LEU A 330 -8.15 9.20 8.93
N SER A 331 -8.13 10.41 8.37
CA SER A 331 -8.55 10.66 6.98
C SER A 331 -7.55 11.54 6.22
N SER A 332 -7.40 11.28 4.93
CA SER A 332 -6.58 12.01 3.93
C SER A 332 -5.06 12.11 4.15
N SER A 333 -4.54 11.65 5.29
CA SER A 333 -3.12 11.73 5.63
C SER A 333 -2.77 10.65 6.67
N TRP A 334 -1.93 9.68 6.28
CA TRP A 334 -1.55 8.53 7.12
C TRP A 334 -0.05 8.31 7.10
N PHE A 335 0.58 8.37 8.27
CA PHE A 335 2.00 8.11 8.47
C PHE A 335 2.17 6.95 9.46
N LEU A 336 2.85 5.89 9.04
CA LEU A 336 3.02 4.67 9.82
C LEU A 336 4.33 3.97 9.48
N SER A 337 4.78 3.08 10.38
CA SER A 337 5.86 2.15 10.05
C SER A 337 5.44 1.26 8.89
N SER A 338 6.35 0.97 7.96
CA SER A 338 6.08 0.11 6.80
C SER A 338 5.57 -1.29 7.18
N ASP A 339 6.01 -1.82 8.31
CA ASP A 339 5.51 -3.09 8.85
C ASP A 339 4.02 -3.04 9.24
N LEU A 340 3.50 -1.87 9.65
CA LEU A 340 2.09 -1.71 10.02
C LEU A 340 1.16 -1.70 8.80
N VAL A 341 1.64 -1.38 7.59
CA VAL A 341 0.80 -1.47 6.37
C VAL A 341 0.23 -2.88 6.17
N LYS A 342 0.96 -3.90 6.64
CA LYS A 342 0.55 -5.32 6.55
C LYS A 342 -0.70 -5.61 7.38
N THR A 343 -0.97 -4.86 8.46
CA THR A 343 -2.12 -5.15 9.35
C THR A 343 -3.46 -4.88 8.67
N LEU A 344 -3.53 -3.86 7.81
CA LEU A 344 -4.70 -3.51 6.98
C LEU A 344 -5.20 -4.70 6.14
N PHE A 345 -4.31 -5.63 5.78
CA PHE A 345 -4.60 -6.75 4.89
C PHE A 345 -4.56 -8.13 5.59
N ILE A 346 -4.51 -8.16 6.93
CA ILE A 346 -4.72 -9.41 7.70
C ILE A 346 -6.18 -9.86 7.55
N GLU A 347 -7.11 -8.92 7.65
CA GLU A 347 -8.54 -9.15 7.43
C GLU A 347 -8.95 -8.59 6.07
N SER A 348 -9.79 -9.34 5.34
CA SER A 348 -10.38 -8.85 4.10
C SER A 348 -11.35 -7.71 4.40
N PRO A 349 -11.17 -6.51 3.81
CA PRO A 349 -12.12 -5.42 4.02
C PRO A 349 -13.50 -5.79 3.47
N PHE A 350 -14.55 -5.28 4.12
CA PHE A 350 -15.93 -5.49 3.68
C PHE A 350 -16.17 -5.05 2.23
N THR A 351 -15.43 -4.02 1.77
CA THR A 351 -15.40 -3.59 0.37
C THR A 351 -14.09 -2.89 0.06
N PHE A 352 -13.60 -3.04 -1.18
CA PHE A 352 -12.49 -2.24 -1.71
C PHE A 352 -12.94 -0.90 -2.31
N MET A 353 -14.24 -0.63 -2.34
CA MET A 353 -14.82 0.55 -3.01
C MET A 353 -14.77 1.83 -2.18
N THR A 354 -14.60 1.74 -0.85
CA THR A 354 -14.51 2.85 0.12
C THR A 354 -14.29 2.28 1.52
N GLY A 355 -14.07 3.12 2.54
CA GLY A 355 -14.01 2.72 3.95
C GLY A 355 -12.64 2.26 4.42
N GLU A 356 -11.63 2.48 3.59
CA GLU A 356 -10.21 2.27 3.88
C GLU A 356 -9.75 3.04 5.12
N ASP A 357 -10.25 4.27 5.30
CA ASP A 357 -10.01 5.13 6.46
C ASP A 357 -10.39 4.43 7.78
N LEU A 358 -11.46 3.64 7.76
CA LEU A 358 -12.03 2.93 8.91
C LEU A 358 -11.45 1.51 9.10
N HIS A 359 -10.75 0.98 8.09
CA HIS A 359 -10.20 -0.37 8.09
C HIS A 359 -8.72 -0.40 8.54
N LEU A 360 -8.05 0.76 8.50
CA LEU A 360 -6.65 0.98 8.91
C LEU A 360 -6.48 1.23 10.41
#